data_AF-A0A0N0TN95-F1
#
_entry.id   AF-A0A0N0TN95-F1
#
_cell.length_a   1.000
_cell.length_b   1.000
_cell.length_c   1.000
_cell.angle_alpha   90.00
_cell.angle_beta   90.00
_cell.angle_gamma   90.00
#
_symmetry.space_group_name_H-M   'P 1'
#
loop_
_entity.id
_entity.type
_entity.pdbx_description
1 polymer ?
#
loop_
_entity_poly.entity_id
_entity_poly.type
_entity_poly.pdbx_seq_one_letter_code
_entity_poly.pdbx_strand_id
1 'polypeptide(L)'
;MVGIRWERALHKAGDRAELAVGPGRLVVRERSTRLVCLDPEDGSVRWDVRTGRGLRAVVLAGQRCLVLRQDTDELVCLDLDTGEELWEVGLRRFAGHLVVDGDVVLVGGWRGYTPLRAVDVTTGRTLWESEHRVRTARPAAGGGGFLVGEPGGVRVRLIGRRDGRELRAWTLPSPLADHDHERVFTAVGGDRFVVRCGEDAVVRLDPSAATVSEVVLAGGPLAPSAPRYAGGLLWLWERGTGVTVADPRDGRVRWRVDVGQPLVRDVVAEDGGRGGFVLAGNGGVLFLLDPDGQVVERVAVARRIRALRRLGPGRVLAITKGTLLAAGTAPS
;
A
#
# COMPACT_ATOMS: atom_id res chain seq x y z
N MET A 1 -21.76 10.42 14.77
CA MET A 1 -21.67 9.00 15.16
C MET A 1 -21.29 8.20 13.93
N VAL A 2 -20.20 7.45 14.00
CA VAL A 2 -19.75 6.60 12.89
C VAL A 2 -20.54 5.28 12.92
N GLY A 3 -21.18 4.95 11.80
CA GLY A 3 -21.98 3.74 11.65
C GLY A 3 -21.50 2.87 10.50
N ILE A 4 -21.87 1.59 10.54
CA ILE A 4 -21.71 0.68 9.40
C ILE A 4 -22.70 1.12 8.33
N ARG A 5 -22.22 1.41 7.12
CA ARG A 5 -23.07 1.79 5.98
C ARG A 5 -23.53 0.59 5.18
N TRP A 6 -22.60 -0.32 4.90
CA TRP A 6 -22.87 -1.59 4.24
C TRP A 6 -21.83 -2.63 4.64
N GLU A 7 -22.24 -3.90 4.56
CA GLU A 7 -21.37 -5.07 4.76
C GLU A 7 -21.57 -6.05 3.62
N ARG A 8 -20.48 -6.67 3.17
CA ARG A 8 -20.49 -7.65 2.09
C ARG A 8 -19.68 -8.89 2.44
N ALA A 9 -20.24 -10.07 2.20
CA ALA A 9 -19.56 -11.34 2.38
C ALA A 9 -18.58 -11.63 1.24
N LEU A 10 -17.29 -11.76 1.58
CA LEU A 10 -16.23 -12.16 0.64
C LEU A 10 -16.08 -13.68 0.54
N HIS A 11 -16.65 -14.41 1.51
CA HIS A 11 -16.59 -15.88 1.63
C HIS A 11 -15.17 -16.47 1.66
N LYS A 12 -14.20 -15.69 2.17
CA LYS A 12 -12.84 -16.15 2.50
C LYS A 12 -12.20 -15.20 3.51
N ALA A 13 -11.11 -15.62 4.15
CA ALA A 13 -10.28 -14.68 4.91
C ALA A 13 -9.73 -13.61 3.95
N GLY A 14 -10.01 -12.33 4.22
CA GLY A 14 -9.54 -11.25 3.36
C GLY A 14 -8.03 -11.02 3.50
N ASP A 15 -7.35 -10.80 2.38
CA ASP A 15 -5.94 -10.38 2.30
C ASP A 15 -5.84 -8.94 1.77
N ARG A 16 -4.80 -8.22 2.18
CA ARG A 16 -4.46 -6.86 1.75
C ARG A 16 -4.12 -6.76 0.27
N ALA A 17 -3.55 -7.81 -0.32
CA ALA A 17 -3.14 -7.85 -1.73
C ALA A 17 -4.32 -8.05 -2.70
N GLU A 18 -5.52 -8.28 -2.16
CA GLU A 18 -6.71 -8.71 -2.89
C GLU A 18 -7.79 -7.62 -2.97
N LEU A 19 -7.42 -6.38 -2.62
CA LEU A 19 -8.30 -5.22 -2.62
C LEU A 19 -7.58 -4.01 -3.21
N ALA A 20 -8.19 -3.37 -4.21
CA ALA A 20 -7.76 -2.09 -4.73
C ALA A 20 -8.89 -1.07 -4.61
N VAL A 21 -8.58 0.10 -4.07
CA VAL A 21 -9.52 1.22 -3.90
C VAL A 21 -9.07 2.36 -4.78
N GLY A 22 -10.00 2.94 -5.54
CA GLY A 22 -9.76 4.11 -6.39
C GLY A 22 -10.94 5.08 -6.31
N PRO A 23 -10.86 6.22 -6.99
CA PRO A 23 -11.96 7.17 -7.05
C PRO A 23 -13.25 6.49 -7.57
N GLY A 24 -14.28 6.44 -6.72
CA GLY A 24 -15.61 5.91 -7.09
C GLY A 24 -15.67 4.41 -7.41
N ARG A 25 -14.60 3.65 -7.16
CA ARG A 25 -14.50 2.22 -7.53
C ARG A 25 -13.75 1.43 -6.47
N LEU A 26 -14.24 0.23 -6.22
CA LEU A 26 -13.64 -0.71 -5.28
C LEU A 26 -13.55 -2.09 -5.92
N VAL A 27 -12.34 -2.60 -6.14
CA VAL A 27 -12.15 -3.92 -6.74
C VAL A 27 -11.64 -4.90 -5.70
N VAL A 28 -12.36 -6.00 -5.49
CA VAL A 28 -12.07 -7.00 -4.47
C VAL A 28 -12.08 -8.41 -5.06
N ARG A 29 -11.19 -9.27 -4.58
CA ARG A 29 -11.23 -10.69 -4.90
C ARG A 29 -12.22 -11.42 -4.00
N GLU A 30 -13.17 -12.13 -4.59
CA GLU A 30 -14.17 -12.94 -3.88
C GLU A 30 -14.00 -14.44 -4.17
N ARG A 31 -14.33 -15.28 -3.17
CA ARG A 31 -14.33 -16.76 -3.29
C ARG A 31 -13.06 -17.38 -3.90
N SER A 32 -11.96 -16.64 -3.84
CA SER A 32 -10.66 -16.97 -4.44
C SER A 32 -10.63 -17.10 -5.98
N THR A 33 -11.74 -16.93 -6.69
CA THR A 33 -11.84 -17.19 -8.14
C THR A 33 -12.42 -16.04 -8.95
N ARG A 34 -12.91 -15.01 -8.28
CA ARG A 34 -13.59 -13.87 -8.90
C ARG A 34 -12.93 -12.56 -8.49
N LEU A 35 -12.96 -11.60 -9.40
CA LEU A 35 -12.65 -10.21 -9.15
C LEU A 35 -13.94 -9.42 -9.38
N VAL A 36 -14.37 -8.70 -8.35
CA VAL A 36 -15.66 -8.02 -8.32
C VAL A 36 -15.40 -6.53 -8.12
N CYS A 37 -15.94 -5.71 -9.00
CA CYS A 37 -15.98 -4.26 -8.80
C CYS A 37 -17.28 -3.86 -8.15
N LEU A 38 -17.15 -3.05 -7.11
CA LEU A 38 -18.22 -2.58 -6.27
C LEU A 38 -18.33 -1.06 -6.36
N ASP A 39 -19.55 -0.56 -6.18
CA ASP A 39 -19.76 0.82 -5.83
C ASP A 39 -19.36 1.05 -4.35
N PRO A 40 -18.46 2.01 -4.06
CA PRO A 40 -18.07 2.30 -2.69
C PRO A 40 -19.19 2.90 -1.82
N GLU A 41 -20.23 3.48 -2.40
CA GLU A 41 -21.35 4.08 -1.66
C GLU A 41 -22.23 3.03 -0.99
N ASP A 42 -22.61 1.97 -1.70
CA ASP A 42 -23.60 1.00 -1.25
C ASP A 42 -23.13 -0.47 -1.32
N GLY A 43 -21.95 -0.74 -1.88
CA GLY A 43 -21.41 -2.10 -2.01
C GLY A 43 -22.07 -2.93 -3.11
N SER A 44 -22.88 -2.31 -3.99
CA SER A 44 -23.51 -2.96 -5.13
C SER A 44 -22.45 -3.39 -6.16
N VAL A 45 -22.73 -4.48 -6.89
CA VAL A 45 -21.82 -5.01 -7.91
C VAL A 45 -21.98 -4.22 -9.20
N ARG A 46 -20.86 -3.71 -9.73
CA ARG A 46 -20.80 -3.13 -11.07
C ARG A 46 -20.44 -4.16 -12.13
N TRP A 47 -19.41 -4.96 -11.86
CA TRP A 47 -19.03 -6.09 -12.70
C TRP A 47 -18.39 -7.20 -11.86
N ASP A 48 -18.42 -8.42 -12.40
CA ASP A 48 -17.86 -9.63 -11.80
C ASP A 48 -17.19 -10.47 -12.90
N VAL A 49 -15.87 -10.64 -12.79
CA VAL A 49 -15.08 -11.41 -13.75
C VAL A 49 -14.38 -12.58 -13.08
N ARG A 50 -14.26 -13.69 -13.80
CA ARG A 50 -13.52 -14.87 -13.34
C ARG A 50 -12.03 -14.66 -13.58
N THR A 51 -11.22 -14.78 -12.54
CA THR A 51 -9.76 -14.54 -12.62
C THR A 51 -8.92 -15.75 -12.25
N GLY A 52 -9.53 -16.91 -11.97
CA GLY A 52 -8.80 -18.09 -11.53
C GLY A 52 -8.30 -18.00 -10.08
N ARG A 53 -7.51 -18.99 -9.65
CA ARG A 53 -7.08 -19.15 -8.25
C ARG A 53 -5.72 -18.49 -7.96
N GLY A 54 -5.00 -18.04 -8.98
CA GLY A 54 -3.66 -17.49 -8.85
C GLY A 54 -3.57 -15.97 -8.77
N LEU A 55 -4.61 -15.23 -8.39
CA LEU A 55 -4.48 -13.79 -8.22
C LEU A 55 -3.42 -13.47 -7.14
N ARG A 56 -2.37 -12.75 -7.54
CA ARG A 56 -1.29 -12.30 -6.66
C ARG A 56 -1.47 -10.87 -6.18
N ALA A 57 -1.87 -9.97 -7.09
CA ALA A 57 -2.05 -8.56 -6.77
C ALA A 57 -3.07 -7.92 -7.71
N VAL A 58 -3.78 -6.92 -7.20
CA VAL A 58 -4.62 -6.01 -7.98
C VAL A 58 -4.25 -4.56 -7.66
N VAL A 59 -4.13 -3.71 -8.69
CA VAL A 59 -3.81 -2.28 -8.55
C VAL A 59 -4.65 -1.48 -9.54
N LEU A 60 -5.16 -0.32 -9.11
CA LEU A 60 -5.86 0.61 -10.00
C LEU A 60 -4.92 1.72 -10.47
N ALA A 61 -5.03 2.07 -11.75
CA ALA A 61 -4.23 3.11 -12.41
C ALA A 61 -5.13 3.92 -13.36
N GLY A 62 -5.70 5.03 -12.88
CA GLY A 62 -6.72 5.77 -13.64
C GLY A 62 -7.95 4.89 -13.89
N GLN A 63 -8.35 4.75 -15.16
CA GLN A 63 -9.46 3.88 -15.60
C GLN A 63 -9.02 2.44 -15.91
N ARG A 64 -7.87 2.01 -15.39
CA ARG A 64 -7.33 0.67 -15.58
C ARG A 64 -7.29 -0.11 -14.28
N CYS A 65 -7.68 -1.38 -14.34
CA CYS A 65 -7.52 -2.35 -13.26
C CYS A 65 -6.47 -3.39 -13.67
N LEU A 66 -5.28 -3.30 -13.07
CA LEU A 66 -4.15 -4.18 -13.34
C LEU A 66 -4.19 -5.39 -12.40
N VAL A 67 -4.09 -6.59 -12.98
CA VAL A 67 -4.30 -7.87 -12.31
C VAL A 67 -3.10 -8.77 -12.57
N LEU A 68 -2.31 -9.06 -11.53
CA LEU A 68 -1.18 -9.98 -11.63
C LEU A 68 -1.65 -11.41 -11.30
N ARG A 69 -1.67 -12.27 -12.33
CA ARG A 69 -2.01 -13.70 -12.21
C ARG A 69 -0.74 -14.54 -12.14
N GLN A 70 -0.60 -15.33 -11.07
CA GLN A 70 0.55 -16.20 -10.81
C GLN A 70 0.32 -17.66 -11.24
N ASP A 71 -0.93 -18.04 -11.51
CA ASP A 71 -1.27 -19.34 -12.08
C ASP A 71 -1.02 -19.39 -13.59
N THR A 72 -1.23 -18.27 -14.29
CA THR A 72 -0.96 -18.13 -15.73
C THR A 72 0.28 -17.29 -16.05
N ASP A 73 0.95 -16.74 -15.02
CA ASP A 73 2.14 -15.90 -15.16
C ASP A 73 1.93 -14.70 -16.10
N GLU A 74 0.84 -13.96 -15.90
CA GLU A 74 0.45 -12.83 -16.76
C GLU A 74 0.12 -11.59 -15.95
N LEU A 75 0.36 -10.43 -16.56
CA LEU A 75 -0.26 -9.17 -16.16
C LEU A 75 -1.41 -8.86 -17.11
N VAL A 76 -2.61 -8.77 -16.56
CA VAL A 76 -3.81 -8.42 -17.30
C VAL A 76 -4.25 -7.01 -16.94
N CYS A 77 -4.73 -6.27 -17.92
CA CYS A 77 -5.36 -4.98 -17.72
C CYS A 77 -6.83 -5.06 -18.10
N LEU A 78 -7.68 -4.72 -17.15
CA LEU A 78 -9.10 -4.63 -17.34
C LEU A 78 -9.52 -3.15 -17.39
N ASP A 79 -10.57 -2.87 -18.16
CA ASP A 79 -11.29 -1.62 -18.04
C ASP A 79 -11.94 -1.54 -16.65
N LEU A 80 -11.74 -0.42 -15.96
CA LEU A 80 -12.24 -0.28 -14.59
C LEU A 80 -13.77 -0.18 -14.51
N ASP A 81 -14.42 0.27 -15.58
CA ASP A 81 -15.87 0.48 -15.62
C ASP A 81 -16.63 -0.75 -16.07
N THR A 82 -16.09 -1.52 -17.01
CA THR A 82 -16.76 -2.71 -17.57
C THR A 82 -16.20 -4.03 -17.06
N GLY A 83 -14.94 -4.05 -16.61
CA GLY A 83 -14.21 -5.29 -16.29
C GLY A 83 -13.72 -6.05 -17.52
N GLU A 84 -13.92 -5.52 -18.73
CA GLU A 84 -13.46 -6.14 -19.97
C GLU A 84 -11.94 -6.09 -20.07
N GLU A 85 -11.36 -7.16 -20.61
CA GLU A 85 -9.92 -7.22 -20.85
C GLU A 85 -9.53 -6.28 -21.99
N LEU A 86 -8.55 -5.42 -21.71
CA LEU A 86 -8.01 -4.45 -22.66
C LEU A 86 -6.72 -4.96 -23.30
N TRP A 87 -5.86 -5.58 -22.49
CA TRP A 87 -4.62 -6.19 -22.93
C TRP A 87 -4.11 -7.18 -21.87
N GLU A 88 -3.25 -8.08 -22.32
CA GLU A 88 -2.49 -8.99 -21.47
C GLU A 88 -1.02 -9.04 -21.88
N VAL A 89 -0.16 -9.33 -20.91
CA VAL A 89 1.29 -9.48 -21.12
C VAL A 89 1.77 -10.72 -20.39
N GLY A 90 2.37 -11.64 -21.14
CA GLY A 90 3.07 -12.79 -20.59
C GLY A 90 4.30 -12.38 -19.77
N LEU A 91 4.36 -12.86 -18.54
CA LEU A 91 5.47 -12.65 -17.60
C LEU A 91 6.23 -13.95 -17.36
N ARG A 92 7.35 -13.82 -16.65
CA ARG A 92 8.04 -14.97 -16.09
C ARG A 92 7.36 -15.39 -14.79
N ARG A 93 7.40 -16.69 -14.52
CA ARG A 93 6.89 -17.26 -13.27
C ARG A 93 7.45 -16.54 -12.05
N PHE A 94 6.55 -16.23 -11.12
CA PHE A 94 6.87 -15.51 -9.87
C PHE A 94 7.35 -14.05 -10.07
N ALA A 95 6.77 -13.30 -11.01
CA ALA A 95 7.04 -11.87 -11.17
C ALA A 95 6.89 -11.07 -9.84
N GLY A 96 5.88 -11.41 -9.02
CA GLY A 96 5.82 -11.08 -7.60
C GLY A 96 5.43 -9.63 -7.26
N HIS A 97 6.26 -8.63 -7.59
CA HIS A 97 5.93 -7.21 -7.32
C HIS A 97 5.07 -6.61 -8.45
N LEU A 98 4.18 -5.69 -8.06
CA LEU A 98 3.34 -4.88 -8.96
C LEU A 98 3.23 -3.47 -8.36
N VAL A 99 3.80 -2.47 -9.05
CA VAL A 99 3.88 -1.07 -8.60
C VAL A 99 3.62 -0.15 -9.78
N VAL A 100 2.78 0.87 -9.61
CA VAL A 100 2.42 1.81 -10.69
C VAL A 100 2.97 3.20 -10.38
N ASP A 101 3.59 3.84 -11.36
CA ASP A 101 3.98 5.26 -11.37
C ASP A 101 3.40 5.93 -12.62
N GLY A 102 2.32 6.71 -12.44
CA GLY A 102 1.62 7.36 -13.55
C GLY A 102 1.10 6.36 -14.58
N ASP A 103 1.67 6.41 -15.79
CA ASP A 103 1.32 5.59 -16.95
C ASP A 103 2.19 4.34 -17.11
N VAL A 104 3.05 4.04 -16.13
CA VAL A 104 3.95 2.89 -16.17
C VAL A 104 3.70 1.96 -15.00
N VAL A 105 3.67 0.66 -15.26
CA VAL A 105 3.66 -0.39 -14.24
C VAL A 105 4.99 -1.14 -14.24
N LEU A 106 5.60 -1.24 -13.06
CA LEU A 106 6.78 -2.05 -12.78
C LEU A 106 6.36 -3.39 -12.20
N VAL A 107 6.83 -4.47 -12.81
CA VAL A 107 6.70 -5.84 -12.31
C VAL A 107 8.07 -6.50 -12.15
N GLY A 108 8.14 -7.54 -11.32
CA GLY A 108 9.35 -8.35 -11.17
C GLY A 108 10.13 -8.06 -9.88
N GLY A 109 11.19 -8.84 -9.69
CA GLY A 109 12.21 -8.64 -8.66
C GLY A 109 11.91 -9.19 -7.26
N TRP A 110 10.73 -9.78 -7.05
CA TRP A 110 10.44 -10.49 -5.80
C TRP A 110 11.34 -11.74 -5.68
N ARG A 111 12.11 -11.81 -4.59
CA ARG A 111 13.10 -12.88 -4.31
C ARG A 111 14.14 -13.12 -5.41
N GLY A 112 14.28 -12.20 -6.37
CA GLY A 112 15.23 -12.32 -7.48
C GLY A 112 14.87 -13.40 -8.50
N TYR A 113 13.62 -13.88 -8.56
CA TYR A 113 13.22 -14.89 -9.55
C TYR A 113 13.16 -14.34 -10.98
N THR A 114 12.92 -13.04 -11.12
CA THR A 114 12.63 -12.36 -12.39
C THR A 114 13.42 -11.07 -12.53
N PRO A 115 13.70 -10.62 -13.76
CA PRO A 115 14.15 -9.24 -14.01
C PRO A 115 13.04 -8.26 -13.64
N LEU A 116 13.41 -6.99 -13.48
CA LEU A 116 12.44 -5.90 -13.44
C LEU A 116 11.97 -5.59 -14.86
N ARG A 117 10.67 -5.42 -15.05
CA ARG A 117 10.07 -5.05 -16.34
C ARG A 117 9.09 -3.90 -16.13
N ALA A 118 9.25 -2.85 -16.93
CA ALA A 118 8.28 -1.77 -17.01
C ALA A 118 7.38 -1.94 -18.24
N VAL A 119 6.09 -1.75 -18.03
CA VAL A 119 5.05 -1.91 -19.04
C VAL A 119 4.22 -0.63 -19.08
N ASP A 120 3.85 -0.18 -20.27
CA ASP A 120 2.93 0.92 -20.48
C ASP A 120 1.50 0.50 -20.06
N VAL A 121 0.89 1.27 -19.15
CA VAL A 121 -0.43 0.96 -18.57
C VAL A 121 -1.55 1.00 -19.62
N THR A 122 -1.38 1.80 -20.67
CA THR A 122 -2.42 2.00 -21.68
C THR A 122 -2.42 0.87 -22.71
N THR A 123 -1.23 0.43 -23.11
CA THR A 123 -1.03 -0.44 -24.27
C THR A 123 -0.55 -1.85 -23.93
N GLY A 124 -0.07 -2.09 -22.70
CA GLY A 124 0.58 -3.35 -22.35
C GLY A 124 1.96 -3.54 -22.98
N ARG A 125 2.49 -2.55 -23.70
CA ARG A 125 3.80 -2.67 -24.33
C ARG A 125 4.92 -2.57 -23.29
N THR A 126 5.85 -3.53 -23.31
CA THR A 126 7.08 -3.44 -22.53
C THR A 126 7.89 -2.22 -22.96
N LEU A 127 8.21 -1.36 -21.99
CA LEU A 127 9.04 -0.18 -22.19
C LEU A 127 10.52 -0.52 -22.04
N TRP A 128 10.84 -1.29 -21.01
CA TRP A 128 12.18 -1.81 -20.75
C TRP A 128 12.13 -3.04 -19.85
N GLU A 129 13.18 -3.84 -19.89
CA GLU A 129 13.44 -4.95 -18.97
C GLU A 129 14.90 -4.87 -18.53
N SER A 130 15.17 -5.14 -17.25
CA SER A 130 16.54 -5.23 -16.75
C SER A 130 17.23 -6.46 -17.32
N GLU A 131 18.50 -6.31 -17.71
CA GLU A 131 19.29 -7.37 -18.34
C GLU A 131 19.39 -8.64 -17.49
N HIS A 132 19.44 -8.48 -16.17
CA HIS A 132 19.56 -9.58 -15.22
C HIS A 132 18.38 -9.63 -14.26
N ARG A 133 18.23 -10.77 -13.59
CA ARG A 133 17.32 -10.90 -12.44
C ARG A 133 17.84 -10.03 -11.31
N VAL A 134 16.93 -9.34 -10.62
CA VAL A 134 17.29 -8.43 -9.53
C VAL A 134 16.43 -8.77 -8.33
N ARG A 135 17.03 -8.95 -7.15
CA ARG A 135 16.26 -9.06 -5.91
C ARG A 135 15.99 -7.66 -5.37
N THR A 136 14.73 -7.31 -5.20
CA THR A 136 14.33 -6.02 -4.63
C THR A 136 13.34 -6.19 -3.48
N ALA A 137 13.46 -5.32 -2.48
CA ALA A 137 12.33 -4.99 -1.63
C ALA A 137 11.23 -4.38 -2.49
N ARG A 138 9.96 -4.41 -2.02
CA ARG A 138 8.84 -3.92 -2.83
C ARG A 138 9.07 -2.45 -3.25
N PRO A 139 9.20 -2.14 -4.55
CA PRO A 139 9.50 -0.79 -5.01
C PRO A 139 8.44 0.23 -4.59
N ALA A 140 8.83 1.50 -4.50
CA ALA A 140 7.91 2.62 -4.33
C ALA A 140 7.95 3.54 -5.56
N ALA A 141 6.78 3.93 -6.05
CA ALA A 141 6.64 4.95 -7.08
C ALA A 141 6.75 6.36 -6.50
N GLY A 142 7.35 7.27 -7.25
CA GLY A 142 7.51 8.68 -6.88
C GLY A 142 8.75 9.31 -7.53
N GLY A 143 8.87 10.63 -7.47
CA GLY A 143 10.07 11.32 -7.98
C GLY A 143 10.35 11.07 -9.47
N GLY A 144 9.33 10.72 -10.25
CA GLY A 144 9.43 10.40 -11.67
C GLY A 144 9.94 8.98 -12.00
N GLY A 145 9.95 8.07 -11.02
CA GLY A 145 10.45 6.72 -11.20
C GLY A 145 10.07 5.75 -10.10
N PHE A 146 10.91 4.73 -9.93
CA PHE A 146 10.74 3.71 -8.90
C PHE A 146 11.96 3.69 -7.99
N LEU A 147 11.74 3.85 -6.68
CA LEU A 147 12.76 3.60 -5.68
C LEU A 147 12.89 2.08 -5.46
N VAL A 148 14.08 1.57 -5.70
CA VAL A 148 14.44 0.15 -5.58
C VAL A 148 15.65 -0.03 -4.67
N GLY A 149 15.72 -1.16 -3.99
CA GLY A 149 16.86 -1.55 -3.16
C GLY A 149 16.78 -3.03 -2.82
N GLU A 150 17.93 -3.65 -2.62
CA GLU A 150 17.99 -5.06 -2.23
C GLU A 150 17.75 -5.19 -0.71
N PRO A 151 16.87 -6.10 -0.24
CA PRO A 151 16.70 -6.32 1.19
C PRO A 151 18.02 -6.81 1.82
N GLY A 152 18.43 -6.19 2.93
CA GLY A 152 19.75 -6.41 3.55
C GLY A 152 20.90 -5.63 2.92
N GLY A 153 20.69 -4.95 1.78
CA GLY A 153 21.68 -4.08 1.15
C GLY A 153 21.61 -2.64 1.70
N VAL A 154 22.71 -1.90 1.61
CA VAL A 154 22.76 -0.48 2.00
C VAL A 154 22.53 0.48 0.84
N ARG A 155 22.56 0.01 -0.40
CA ARG A 155 22.37 0.86 -1.59
C ARG A 155 20.91 0.85 -2.04
N VAL A 156 20.34 2.05 -2.19
CA VAL A 156 19.01 2.27 -2.78
C VAL A 156 19.13 3.20 -3.98
N ARG A 157 18.28 3.01 -4.98
CA ARG A 157 18.35 3.69 -6.28
C ARG A 157 16.98 4.14 -6.72
N LEU A 158 16.88 5.35 -7.25
CA LEU A 158 15.73 5.80 -8.01
C LEU A 158 16.02 5.50 -9.49
N ILE A 159 15.23 4.61 -10.09
CA ILE A 159 15.33 4.27 -11.50
C ILE A 159 14.21 4.95 -12.30
N GLY A 160 14.53 5.42 -13.50
CA GLY A 160 13.61 6.15 -14.37
C GLY A 160 12.45 5.28 -14.82
N ARG A 161 11.21 5.82 -14.77
CA ARG A 161 10.01 5.02 -15.08
C ARG A 161 10.01 4.44 -16.49
N ARG A 162 10.49 5.19 -17.50
CA ARG A 162 10.36 4.82 -18.93
C ARG A 162 11.62 4.23 -19.57
N ASP A 163 12.78 4.32 -18.93
CA ASP A 163 14.05 3.83 -19.49
C ASP A 163 14.83 2.91 -18.55
N GLY A 164 14.41 2.77 -17.29
CA GLY A 164 15.05 1.95 -16.27
C GLY A 164 16.43 2.44 -15.85
N ARG A 165 16.86 3.63 -16.32
CA ARG A 165 18.18 4.18 -16.01
C ARG A 165 18.23 4.67 -14.58
N GLU A 166 19.38 4.53 -13.93
CA GLU A 166 19.60 5.09 -12.60
C GLU A 166 19.54 6.63 -12.69
N LEU A 167 18.53 7.23 -12.08
CA LEU A 167 18.41 8.68 -11.94
C LEU A 167 19.23 9.17 -10.74
N ARG A 168 19.25 8.37 -9.67
CA ARG A 168 19.97 8.68 -8.44
C ARG A 168 20.20 7.43 -7.59
N ALA A 169 21.20 7.48 -6.74
CA ALA A 169 21.44 6.48 -5.71
C ALA A 169 21.85 7.11 -4.38
N TRP A 170 21.55 6.40 -3.31
CA TRP A 170 21.95 6.75 -1.95
C TRP A 170 22.51 5.52 -1.24
N THR A 171 23.38 5.79 -0.27
CA THR A 171 23.86 4.80 0.69
C THR A 171 23.15 5.04 2.01
N LEU A 172 22.39 4.05 2.46
CA LEU A 172 21.71 4.06 3.75
C LEU A 172 22.73 3.89 4.90
N PRO A 173 22.47 4.48 6.08
CA PRO A 173 23.33 4.33 7.25
C PRO A 173 23.28 2.91 7.86
N SER A 174 22.30 2.11 7.47
CA SER A 174 22.13 0.72 7.88
C SER A 174 21.50 -0.09 6.75
N PRO A 175 21.64 -1.43 6.76
CA PRO A 175 20.99 -2.29 5.77
C PRO A 175 19.49 -2.00 5.66
N LEU A 176 18.99 -1.96 4.42
CA LEU A 176 17.56 -1.93 4.13
C LEU A 176 16.90 -3.11 4.85
N ALA A 177 15.82 -2.86 5.57
CA ALA A 177 15.22 -3.92 6.37
C ALA A 177 14.77 -5.09 5.50
N ASP A 178 15.18 -6.31 5.89
CA ASP A 178 14.86 -7.52 5.13
C ASP A 178 13.57 -8.15 5.60
N HIS A 179 12.49 -7.89 4.86
CA HIS A 179 11.19 -8.49 5.11
C HIS A 179 10.55 -8.92 3.79
N ASP A 180 10.32 -10.22 3.65
CA ASP A 180 9.77 -10.82 2.43
C ASP A 180 8.42 -10.19 2.06
N HIS A 181 8.37 -9.58 0.88
CA HIS A 181 7.19 -8.93 0.29
C HIS A 181 6.57 -7.75 1.07
N GLU A 182 7.12 -7.38 2.22
CA GLU A 182 6.69 -6.21 2.98
C GLU A 182 7.23 -4.93 2.34
N ARG A 183 6.50 -3.83 2.55
CA ARG A 183 6.97 -2.51 2.12
C ARG A 183 8.04 -2.04 3.11
N VAL A 184 9.08 -1.41 2.59
CA VAL A 184 10.11 -0.70 3.39
C VAL A 184 10.33 0.74 2.93
N PHE A 185 9.73 1.10 1.78
CA PHE A 185 9.72 2.43 1.21
C PHE A 185 8.31 3.03 1.32
N THR A 186 8.26 4.33 1.60
CA THR A 186 7.03 5.12 1.59
C THR A 186 7.27 6.43 0.87
N ALA A 187 6.50 6.68 -0.19
CA ALA A 187 6.50 7.97 -0.87
C ALA A 187 5.78 9.03 0.01
N VAL A 188 6.38 10.22 0.10
CA VAL A 188 5.90 11.35 0.87
C VAL A 188 5.86 12.56 -0.05
N GLY A 189 4.70 13.18 -0.20
CA GLY A 189 4.54 14.37 -1.05
C GLY A 189 4.71 14.12 -2.56
N GLY A 190 4.87 12.87 -2.99
CA GLY A 190 4.98 12.47 -4.40
C GLY A 190 6.40 12.49 -4.98
N ASP A 191 7.33 13.16 -4.31
CA ASP A 191 8.73 13.30 -4.74
C ASP A 191 9.72 12.70 -3.74
N ARG A 192 9.47 12.81 -2.44
CA ARG A 192 10.37 12.31 -1.40
C ARG A 192 10.03 10.89 -1.00
N PHE A 193 11.02 10.21 -0.44
CA PHE A 193 10.84 8.88 0.12
C PHE A 193 11.29 8.83 1.56
N VAL A 194 10.60 8.01 2.33
CA VAL A 194 11.01 7.59 3.67
C VAL A 194 11.31 6.10 3.62
N VAL A 195 12.45 5.71 4.17
CA VAL A 195 13.01 4.36 4.06
C VAL A 195 13.35 3.82 5.43
N ARG A 196 12.89 2.60 5.71
CA ARG A 196 13.25 1.89 6.93
C ARG A 196 14.53 1.09 6.72
N CYS A 197 15.53 1.34 7.54
CA CYS A 197 16.80 0.62 7.57
C CYS A 197 17.18 0.23 9.01
N GLY A 198 17.94 -0.84 9.18
CA GLY A 198 18.27 -1.36 10.51
C GLY A 198 17.04 -1.74 11.34
N GLU A 199 17.19 -1.72 12.67
CA GLU A 199 16.12 -2.11 13.58
C GLU A 199 15.11 -0.99 13.87
N ASP A 200 15.59 0.25 13.98
CA ASP A 200 14.89 1.42 14.54
C ASP A 200 15.05 2.70 13.71
N ALA A 201 15.90 2.69 12.68
CA ALA A 201 16.19 3.87 11.88
C ALA A 201 15.23 4.06 10.72
N VAL A 202 14.80 5.31 10.55
CA VAL A 202 14.03 5.77 9.41
C VAL A 202 14.68 7.01 8.81
N VAL A 203 14.99 6.92 7.53
CA VAL A 203 15.70 7.98 6.80
C VAL A 203 14.85 8.55 5.68
N ARG A 204 15.13 9.79 5.29
CA ARG A 204 14.51 10.47 4.16
C ARG A 204 15.48 10.57 3.02
N LEU A 205 14.97 10.26 1.84
CA LEU A 205 15.60 10.46 0.55
C LEU A 205 14.84 11.56 -0.17
N ASP A 206 15.56 12.61 -0.54
CA ASP A 206 15.03 13.66 -1.40
C ASP A 206 15.72 13.52 -2.76
N PRO A 207 14.99 13.30 -3.87
CA PRO A 207 15.59 13.22 -5.20
C PRO A 207 16.42 14.44 -5.60
N SER A 208 16.18 15.61 -5.00
CA SER A 208 16.99 16.81 -5.22
C SER A 208 18.33 16.76 -4.47
N ALA A 209 18.41 16.06 -3.33
CA ALA A 209 19.60 15.93 -2.50
C ALA A 209 20.37 14.62 -2.76
N ALA A 210 21.70 14.66 -2.70
CA ALA A 210 22.55 13.46 -2.83
C ALA A 210 22.76 12.75 -1.47
N THR A 211 22.59 13.47 -0.36
CA THR A 211 22.75 12.94 0.98
C THR A 211 21.43 12.43 1.54
N VAL A 212 21.52 11.35 2.32
CA VAL A 212 20.42 10.88 3.15
C VAL A 212 20.30 11.83 4.34
N SER A 213 19.08 12.26 4.65
CA SER A 213 18.80 12.90 5.94
C SER A 213 18.25 11.84 6.89
N GLU A 214 18.89 11.63 8.03
CA GLU A 214 18.27 10.85 9.11
C GLU A 214 17.05 11.62 9.63
N VAL A 215 15.93 10.93 9.80
CA VAL A 215 14.65 11.57 10.15
C VAL A 215 14.24 11.12 11.54
N VAL A 216 14.06 9.83 11.75
CA VAL A 216 13.54 9.33 13.02
C VAL A 216 14.43 8.21 13.56
N LEU A 217 14.98 8.46 14.74
CA LEU A 217 15.40 7.41 15.66
C LEU A 217 14.16 7.07 16.49
N ALA A 218 13.51 5.96 16.16
CA ALA A 218 12.44 5.48 17.01
C ALA A 218 13.03 5.15 18.39
N GLY A 219 12.39 5.59 19.48
CA GLY A 219 12.84 5.31 20.85
C GLY A 219 12.74 3.83 21.27
N GLY A 220 12.61 2.92 20.31
CA GLY A 220 12.42 1.48 20.47
C GLY A 220 12.34 0.78 19.10
N PRO A 221 12.44 -0.56 19.07
CA PRO A 221 12.54 -1.32 17.83
C PRO A 221 11.24 -1.24 17.01
N LEU A 222 11.39 -0.95 15.72
CA LEU A 222 10.26 -0.82 14.80
C LEU A 222 9.77 -2.19 14.31
N ALA A 223 8.46 -2.26 14.06
CA ALA A 223 7.83 -3.36 13.37
C ALA A 223 8.45 -3.55 11.96
N PRO A 224 8.41 -4.78 11.41
CA PRO A 224 8.91 -5.09 10.08
C PRO A 224 8.00 -4.56 8.95
N SER A 225 7.78 -3.25 8.88
CA SER A 225 6.93 -2.59 7.88
C SER A 225 7.35 -1.15 7.66
N ALA A 226 7.17 -0.65 6.44
CA ALA A 226 7.41 0.76 6.13
C ALA A 226 6.53 1.68 6.99
N PRO A 227 7.02 2.88 7.34
CA PRO A 227 6.18 3.92 7.93
C PRO A 227 4.98 4.21 7.02
N ARG A 228 3.80 4.52 7.57
CA ARG A 228 2.67 5.00 6.76
C ARG A 228 2.68 6.53 6.72
N TYR A 229 2.40 7.09 5.56
CA TYR A 229 2.17 8.53 5.41
C TYR A 229 0.67 8.80 5.30
N ALA A 230 0.11 9.50 6.28
CA ALA A 230 -1.31 9.84 6.30
C ALA A 230 -1.53 11.16 7.05
N GLY A 231 -2.39 12.03 6.51
CA GLY A 231 -2.71 13.33 7.09
C GLY A 231 -1.48 14.22 7.33
N GLY A 232 -0.46 14.12 6.48
CA GLY A 232 0.78 14.90 6.63
C GLY A 232 1.79 14.34 7.63
N LEU A 233 1.50 13.22 8.29
CA LEU A 233 2.33 12.63 9.35
C LEU A 233 2.88 11.26 8.96
N LEU A 234 4.02 10.89 9.55
CA LEU A 234 4.58 9.55 9.51
C LEU A 234 4.11 8.74 10.70
N TRP A 235 3.58 7.55 10.42
CA TRP A 235 3.11 6.59 11.41
C TRP A 235 4.04 5.38 11.41
N LEU A 236 4.65 5.11 12.55
CA LEU A 236 5.72 4.13 12.74
C LEU A 236 5.23 3.08 13.72
N TRP A 237 4.92 1.88 13.23
CA TRP A 237 4.52 0.77 14.10
C TRP A 237 5.74 0.23 14.83
N GLU A 238 5.62 0.07 16.13
CA GLU A 238 6.64 -0.54 16.98
C GLU A 238 6.43 -2.06 17.02
N ARG A 239 7.44 -2.84 17.46
CA ARG A 239 7.27 -4.31 17.60
C ARG A 239 6.17 -4.68 18.62
N GLY A 240 5.86 -3.79 19.56
CA GLY A 240 4.79 -3.92 20.55
C GLY A 240 3.42 -3.43 20.05
N THR A 241 2.67 -2.78 20.94
CA THR A 241 1.33 -2.20 20.64
C THR A 241 1.39 -0.73 20.24
N GLY A 242 2.51 -0.07 20.50
CA GLY A 242 2.73 1.34 20.24
C GLY A 242 2.85 1.70 18.77
N VAL A 243 2.42 2.93 18.47
CA VAL A 243 2.64 3.60 17.19
C VAL A 243 3.23 4.97 17.46
N THR A 244 4.47 5.19 17.01
CA THR A 244 5.12 6.50 17.07
C THR A 244 4.64 7.35 15.88
N VAL A 245 4.21 8.59 16.13
CA VAL A 245 3.78 9.53 15.11
C VAL A 245 4.78 10.68 15.03
N ALA A 246 5.31 10.94 13.84
CA ALA A 246 6.38 11.92 13.63
C ALA A 246 6.13 12.83 12.42
N ASP A 247 6.74 14.01 12.43
CA ASP A 247 6.72 14.93 11.29
C ASP A 247 7.71 14.45 10.21
N PRO A 248 7.30 14.29 8.94
CA PRO A 248 8.20 13.88 7.87
C PRO A 248 9.30 14.90 7.52
N ARG A 249 9.16 16.16 7.92
CA ARG A 249 10.06 17.26 7.53
C ARG A 249 11.31 17.32 8.41
N ASP A 250 11.15 17.13 9.70
CA ASP A 250 12.22 17.20 10.69
C ASP A 250 12.36 15.94 11.54
N GLY A 251 11.43 14.99 11.41
CA GLY A 251 11.44 13.72 12.12
C GLY A 251 11.09 13.79 13.60
N ARG A 252 10.68 14.96 14.09
CA ARG A 252 10.28 15.12 15.48
C ARG A 252 9.05 14.28 15.76
N VAL A 253 9.15 13.45 16.80
CA VAL A 253 7.99 12.72 17.34
C VAL A 253 7.00 13.74 17.86
N ARG A 254 5.77 13.67 17.35
CA ARG A 254 4.65 14.50 17.77
C ARG A 254 3.96 13.90 18.99
N TRP A 255 3.61 12.62 18.89
CA TRP A 255 3.02 11.83 19.97
C TRP A 255 3.20 10.33 19.73
N ARG A 256 2.81 9.53 20.72
CA ARG A 256 2.70 8.07 20.61
C ARG A 256 1.27 7.65 20.89
N VAL A 257 0.80 6.67 20.12
CA VAL A 257 -0.50 6.05 20.31
C VAL A 257 -0.28 4.65 20.84
N ASP A 258 -0.85 4.34 22.00
CA ASP A 258 -0.97 2.98 22.51
C ASP A 258 -2.40 2.75 22.99
N VAL A 259 -3.07 1.78 22.38
CA VAL A 259 -4.45 1.39 22.71
C VAL A 259 -4.51 0.09 23.50
N GLY A 260 -3.36 -0.37 24.03
CA GLY A 260 -3.24 -1.57 24.86
C GLY A 260 -3.48 -2.87 24.09
N GLN A 261 -3.45 -2.85 22.76
CA GLN A 261 -3.64 -4.03 21.92
C GLN A 261 -2.92 -3.91 20.57
N PRO A 262 -2.61 -5.04 19.91
CA PRO A 262 -2.03 -5.03 18.57
C PRO A 262 -2.93 -4.36 17.53
N LEU A 263 -2.38 -3.37 16.83
CA LEU A 263 -3.05 -2.66 15.74
C LEU A 263 -2.75 -3.29 14.37
N VAL A 264 -3.69 -3.13 13.45
CA VAL A 264 -3.46 -3.30 12.01
C VAL A 264 -2.49 -2.22 11.56
N ARG A 265 -1.54 -2.57 10.68
CA ARG A 265 -0.50 -1.65 10.18
C ARG A 265 -0.99 -0.71 9.08
N ASP A 266 -2.16 -0.12 9.27
CA ASP A 266 -2.81 0.84 8.39
C ASP A 266 -3.35 1.99 9.25
N VAL A 267 -3.39 3.18 8.66
CA VAL A 267 -4.03 4.37 9.22
C VAL A 267 -4.76 5.07 8.09
N VAL A 268 -5.94 5.61 8.38
CA VAL A 268 -6.69 6.45 7.45
C VAL A 268 -6.81 7.84 8.05
N ALA A 269 -6.38 8.87 7.32
CA ALA A 269 -6.67 10.24 7.70
C ALA A 269 -8.09 10.62 7.26
N GLU A 270 -8.81 11.31 8.14
CA GLU A 270 -10.13 11.87 7.82
C GLU A 270 -9.96 13.25 7.19
N ASP A 271 -10.59 13.46 6.03
CA ASP A 271 -10.67 14.77 5.40
C ASP A 271 -12.05 15.38 5.70
N GLY A 272 -12.07 16.44 6.52
CA GLY A 272 -13.27 17.21 6.87
C GLY A 272 -13.23 17.83 8.28
N GLY A 273 -13.80 19.04 8.42
CA GLY A 273 -14.17 19.70 9.67
C GLY A 273 -13.06 19.88 10.72
N ARG A 274 -12.86 18.87 11.57
CA ARG A 274 -11.85 18.90 12.63
C ARG A 274 -10.54 18.22 12.25
N GLY A 275 -10.50 17.40 11.18
CA GLY A 275 -9.38 16.49 10.92
C GLY A 275 -9.31 15.36 11.96
N GLY A 276 -8.56 14.30 11.66
CA GLY A 276 -8.42 13.15 12.56
C GLY A 276 -7.90 11.90 11.84
N PHE A 277 -7.85 10.79 12.57
CA PHE A 277 -7.31 9.53 12.08
C PHE A 277 -8.13 8.33 12.54
N VAL A 278 -8.18 7.30 11.71
CA VAL A 278 -8.78 6.01 12.07
C VAL A 278 -7.71 4.93 12.07
N LEU A 279 -7.60 4.25 13.21
CA LEU A 279 -6.80 3.04 13.39
C LEU A 279 -7.72 1.84 13.61
N ALA A 280 -7.23 0.64 13.32
CA ALA A 280 -7.96 -0.60 13.56
C ALA A 280 -7.18 -1.52 14.48
N GLY A 281 -7.81 -1.96 15.57
CA GLY A 281 -7.31 -3.06 16.40
C GLY A 281 -7.56 -4.41 15.74
N ASN A 282 -6.63 -5.34 15.91
CA ASN A 282 -6.83 -6.72 15.46
C ASN A 282 -8.03 -7.39 16.15
N GLY A 283 -8.46 -6.90 17.31
CA GLY A 283 -9.65 -7.37 18.03
C GLY A 283 -11.00 -6.99 17.40
N GLY A 284 -11.02 -6.17 16.36
CA GLY A 284 -12.26 -5.75 15.72
C GLY A 284 -12.84 -4.45 16.27
N VAL A 285 -11.98 -3.54 16.70
CA VAL A 285 -12.35 -2.20 17.16
C VAL A 285 -11.69 -1.18 16.24
N LEU A 286 -12.46 -0.21 15.76
CA LEU A 286 -11.95 1.00 15.14
C LEU A 286 -11.73 2.06 16.21
N PHE A 287 -10.57 2.71 16.19
CA PHE A 287 -10.23 3.81 17.06
C PHE A 287 -10.22 5.08 16.23
N LEU A 288 -11.09 6.02 16.57
CA LEU A 288 -11.10 7.35 15.96
C LEU A 288 -10.29 8.26 16.86
N LEU A 289 -9.31 8.91 16.25
CA LEU A 289 -8.39 9.82 16.88
C LEU A 289 -8.67 11.24 16.39
N ASP A 290 -8.56 12.20 17.28
CA ASP A 290 -8.53 13.62 16.91
C ASP A 290 -7.20 13.99 16.22
N PRO A 291 -7.03 15.24 15.73
CA PRO A 291 -5.79 15.68 15.08
C PRO A 291 -4.54 15.58 15.95
N ASP A 292 -4.71 15.61 17.29
CA ASP A 292 -3.63 15.55 18.27
C ASP A 292 -3.34 14.10 18.71
N GLY A 293 -4.01 13.13 18.09
CA GLY A 293 -3.78 11.70 18.29
C GLY A 293 -4.50 11.09 19.49
N GLN A 294 -5.40 11.82 20.14
CA GLN A 294 -6.18 11.30 21.27
C GLN A 294 -7.36 10.48 20.76
N VAL A 295 -7.59 9.30 21.36
CA VAL A 295 -8.73 8.46 21.02
C VAL A 295 -10.02 9.10 21.53
N VAL A 296 -10.86 9.58 20.61
CA VAL A 296 -12.14 10.23 20.92
C VAL A 296 -13.32 9.26 20.87
N GLU A 297 -13.26 8.24 20.01
CA GLU A 297 -14.36 7.28 19.84
C GLU A 297 -13.81 5.88 19.55
N ARG A 298 -14.56 4.85 19.99
CA ARG A 298 -14.27 3.44 19.74
C ARG A 298 -15.51 2.78 19.14
N VAL A 299 -15.36 2.17 17.97
CA VAL A 299 -16.46 1.50 17.26
C VAL A 299 -16.18 0.01 17.15
N ALA A 300 -17.05 -0.82 17.71
CA ALA A 300 -16.94 -2.27 17.62
C ALA A 300 -17.46 -2.77 16.27
N VAL A 301 -16.64 -3.54 15.55
CA VAL A 301 -16.96 -4.18 14.26
C VAL A 301 -17.24 -5.69 14.45
N ALA A 302 -17.10 -6.20 15.68
CA ALA A 302 -17.37 -7.58 16.12
C ALA A 302 -16.66 -8.69 15.31
N ARG A 303 -15.64 -8.33 14.50
CA ARG A 303 -14.86 -9.25 13.68
C ARG A 303 -13.41 -8.80 13.63
N ARG A 304 -12.48 -9.76 13.60
CA ARG A 304 -11.05 -9.48 13.43
C ARG A 304 -10.79 -8.70 12.13
N ILE A 305 -10.26 -7.50 12.27
CA ILE A 305 -9.86 -6.64 11.15
C ILE A 305 -8.46 -7.07 10.69
N ARG A 306 -8.25 -7.09 9.36
CA ARG A 306 -7.00 -7.46 8.69
C ARG A 306 -6.35 -6.31 7.94
N ALA A 307 -7.17 -5.37 7.47
CA ALA A 307 -6.71 -4.19 6.74
C ALA A 307 -7.70 -3.05 6.90
N LEU A 308 -7.20 -1.83 6.78
CA LEU A 308 -8.00 -0.62 6.73
C LEU A 308 -7.63 0.16 5.45
N ARG A 309 -8.63 0.69 4.74
CA ARG A 309 -8.44 1.55 3.57
C ARG A 309 -9.33 2.77 3.67
N ARG A 310 -8.88 3.88 3.08
CA ARG A 310 -9.71 5.06 2.86
C ARG A 310 -10.68 4.75 1.72
N LEU A 311 -11.97 5.04 1.93
CA LEU A 311 -13.02 4.88 0.91
C LEU A 311 -13.43 6.22 0.30
N GLY A 312 -13.27 7.30 1.06
CA GLY A 312 -13.60 8.67 0.67
C GLY A 312 -13.56 9.60 1.89
N PRO A 313 -14.03 10.84 1.76
CA PRO A 313 -14.17 11.76 2.89
C PRO A 313 -15.03 11.13 3.99
N GLY A 314 -14.51 11.13 5.23
CA GLY A 314 -15.20 10.58 6.42
C GLY A 314 -15.56 9.09 6.35
N ARG A 315 -14.97 8.32 5.43
CA ARG A 315 -15.32 6.91 5.22
C ARG A 315 -14.11 6.00 5.14
N VAL A 316 -14.21 4.89 5.86
CA VAL A 316 -13.22 3.85 5.94
C VAL A 316 -13.80 2.52 5.49
N LEU A 317 -12.92 1.68 4.96
CA LEU A 317 -13.22 0.33 4.54
C LEU A 317 -12.35 -0.63 5.34
N ALA A 318 -12.98 -1.50 6.11
CA ALA A 318 -12.34 -2.54 6.89
C ALA A 318 -12.46 -3.88 6.17
N ILE A 319 -11.32 -4.55 5.95
CA ILE A 319 -11.29 -5.95 5.53
C ILE A 319 -11.27 -6.80 6.79
N THR A 320 -12.27 -7.66 6.98
CA THR A 320 -12.34 -8.57 8.13
C THR A 320 -12.10 -10.02 7.70
N LYS A 321 -12.10 -10.95 8.66
CA LYS A 321 -12.20 -12.38 8.34
C LYS A 321 -13.58 -12.68 7.73
N GLY A 322 -13.66 -12.73 6.41
CA GLY A 322 -14.87 -13.16 5.69
C GLY A 322 -15.71 -12.04 5.10
N THR A 323 -15.51 -10.79 5.51
CA THR A 323 -16.35 -9.66 5.07
C THR A 323 -15.56 -8.42 4.75
N LEU A 324 -16.18 -7.58 3.93
CA LEU A 324 -15.78 -6.23 3.61
C LEU A 324 -16.82 -5.29 4.22
N LEU A 325 -16.38 -4.30 4.99
CA LEU A 325 -17.26 -3.43 5.74
C LEU A 325 -16.89 -1.97 5.49
N ALA A 326 -17.87 -1.18 5.06
CA ALA A 326 -17.73 0.26 4.97
C ALA A 326 -18.34 0.92 6.20
N ALA A 327 -17.55 1.78 6.85
CA ALA A 327 -17.99 2.60 7.98
C ALA A 327 -17.71 4.08 7.70
N GLY A 328 -18.52 4.95 8.27
CA GLY A 328 -18.30 6.39 8.22
C GLY A 328 -19.38 7.18 8.94
N THR A 329 -19.18 8.48 9.05
CA THR A 329 -20.23 9.40 9.53
C THR A 329 -21.36 9.46 8.49
N ALA A 330 -22.63 9.58 8.90
CA ALA A 330 -23.72 9.83 7.95
C ALA A 330 -23.40 11.07 7.08
N PRO A 331 -23.79 11.11 5.79
CA PRO A 331 -23.70 12.35 5.03
C PRO A 331 -24.55 13.41 5.74
N SER A 332 -23.96 14.58 6.00
CA SER A 332 -24.65 15.76 6.55
C SER A 332 -25.66 16.30 5.55
#